data_AF-A0A7L5DQ08-F1
#
_entry.id   AF-A0A7L5DQ08-F1
#
_cell.length_a   1.000
_cell.length_b   1.000
_cell.length_c   1.000
_cell.angle_alpha   90.00
_cell.angle_beta   90.00
_cell.angle_gamma   90.00
#
_symmetry.space_group_name_H-M   'P 1'
#
loop_
_entity.id
_entity.type
_entity.pdbx_description
1 polymer ?
#
loop_
_entity_poly.entity_id
_entity_poly.type
_entity_poly.pdbx_seq_one_letter_code
_entity_poly.pdbx_strand_id
1 'polypeptide(L)'
;MSAIKYALQQPESIAYCTGANNYCWIHFRSGEKELVSKPISYLERKLTAFVRVHKTVLLNPSFVDQLVPPATRKKTGQVRIDTGEAFPVSRRRWAQVVLTLTGQETPSSPANDITVGSGQAVATVKPADVNSLGRTIVVVTEQPQTAWMLETIVGDHAFDYQCYSDTTSDSLADFLTQQPGLDHPALMLIDARTAIDKRLGILSRLKASSALCHIPIIVLVLPNRQSILQGYAHRANSVIAMPKGIPPEETLRRICRFWLEMAVMPTSQNLLD
;
A
#
# COMPACT_ATOMS: atom_id res chain seq x y z
N MET A 1 -13.77 -15.63 12.12
CA MET A 1 -14.51 -15.38 10.87
C MET A 1 -14.15 -13.99 10.38
N SER A 2 -13.84 -13.81 9.09
CA SER A 2 -13.33 -12.53 8.58
C SER A 2 -14.49 -11.52 8.45
N ALA A 3 -14.37 -10.35 9.08
CA ALA A 3 -15.43 -9.35 9.17
C ALA A 3 -15.88 -8.83 7.77
N ILE A 4 -14.96 -8.80 6.80
CA ILE A 4 -15.25 -8.53 5.38
C ILE A 4 -16.28 -9.50 4.76
N LYS A 5 -16.36 -10.75 5.24
CA LYS A 5 -17.27 -11.75 4.67
C LYS A 5 -18.72 -11.43 5.02
N TYR A 6 -18.97 -10.82 6.18
CA TYR A 6 -20.31 -10.40 6.61
C TYR A 6 -20.72 -9.11 5.89
N ALA A 7 -19.83 -8.11 5.84
CA ALA A 7 -20.10 -6.85 5.13
C ALA A 7 -20.41 -7.07 3.64
N LEU A 8 -19.71 -8.01 2.97
CA LEU A 8 -19.98 -8.34 1.56
C LEU A 8 -21.23 -9.20 1.33
N GLN A 9 -21.82 -9.79 2.38
CA GLN A 9 -23.06 -10.57 2.28
C GLN A 9 -24.31 -9.70 2.28
N GLN A 10 -24.24 -8.47 2.79
CA GLN A 10 -25.35 -7.51 2.87
C GLN A 10 -24.94 -6.14 2.30
N PRO A 11 -24.58 -6.05 1.01
CA PRO A 11 -24.11 -4.80 0.39
C PRO A 11 -25.13 -3.65 0.47
N GLU A 12 -26.43 -3.96 0.56
CA GLU A 12 -27.52 -2.99 0.73
C GLU A 12 -27.48 -2.22 2.05
N SER A 13 -26.83 -2.77 3.09
CA SER A 13 -26.66 -2.12 4.38
C SER A 13 -25.53 -1.07 4.38
N ILE A 14 -24.66 -1.11 3.37
CA ILE A 14 -23.49 -0.24 3.25
C ILE A 14 -23.90 1.05 2.52
N ALA A 15 -23.70 2.19 3.18
CA ALA A 15 -23.96 3.50 2.61
C ALA A 15 -22.81 3.95 1.71
N TYR A 16 -21.57 3.83 2.19
CA TYR A 16 -20.37 4.19 1.43
C TYR A 16 -19.11 3.57 1.99
N CYS A 17 -18.02 3.64 1.23
CA CYS A 17 -16.69 3.23 1.66
C CYS A 17 -15.69 4.38 1.45
N THR A 18 -14.78 4.55 2.41
CA THR A 18 -13.67 5.51 2.30
C THR A 18 -12.32 4.81 2.35
N GLY A 19 -11.46 5.11 1.40
CA GLY A 19 -10.14 4.53 1.26
C GLY A 19 -9.10 5.29 2.10
N ALA A 20 -8.35 4.53 2.89
CA ALA A 20 -7.16 4.94 3.62
C ALA A 20 -5.99 4.04 3.18
N ASN A 21 -5.42 4.34 2.02
CA ASN A 21 -4.36 3.54 1.37
C ASN A 21 -4.81 2.09 1.10
N ASN A 22 -4.19 1.12 1.78
CA ASN A 22 -4.49 -0.32 1.65
C ASN A 22 -5.69 -0.76 2.50
N TYR A 23 -6.30 0.18 3.21
CA TYR A 23 -7.47 -0.05 4.04
C TYR A 23 -8.67 0.71 3.51
N CYS A 24 -9.86 0.22 3.84
CA CYS A 24 -11.10 0.94 3.64
C CYS A 24 -11.93 0.90 4.89
N TRP A 25 -12.49 2.04 5.27
CA TRP A 25 -13.66 2.07 6.13
C TRP A 25 -14.89 1.77 5.30
N ILE A 26 -15.66 0.77 5.71
CA ILE A 26 -17.03 0.51 5.26
C ILE A 26 -17.94 1.22 6.26
N HIS A 27 -18.81 2.09 5.78
CA HIS A 27 -19.78 2.83 6.59
C HIS A 27 -21.17 2.29 6.31
N PHE A 28 -21.82 1.78 7.34
CA PHE A 28 -23.16 1.23 7.27
C PHE A 28 -24.21 2.31 7.50
N ARG A 29 -25.42 2.10 6.99
CA ARG A 29 -26.55 3.02 7.21
C ARG A 29 -26.88 3.22 8.68
N SER A 30 -26.62 2.21 9.53
CA SER A 30 -26.80 2.28 10.98
C SER A 30 -25.88 3.29 11.68
N GLY A 31 -24.86 3.80 10.98
CA GLY A 31 -23.80 4.65 11.55
C GLY A 31 -22.61 3.85 12.07
N GLU A 32 -22.69 2.53 12.09
CA GLU A 32 -21.54 1.67 12.38
C GLU A 32 -20.52 1.73 11.24
N LYS A 33 -19.25 1.52 11.57
CA LYS A 33 -18.17 1.46 10.57
C LYS A 33 -17.19 0.34 10.84
N GLU A 34 -16.70 -0.27 9.78
CA GLU A 34 -15.76 -1.38 9.84
C GLU A 34 -14.51 -1.08 9.01
N LEU A 35 -13.32 -1.33 9.58
CA LEU A 35 -12.06 -1.20 8.85
C LEU A 35 -11.67 -2.53 8.21
N VAL A 36 -11.46 -2.50 6.90
CA VAL A 36 -11.10 -3.65 6.09
C VAL A 36 -9.71 -3.46 5.49
N SER A 37 -8.85 -4.47 5.57
CA SER A 37 -7.50 -4.53 4.97
C SER A 37 -7.52 -4.82 3.46
N LYS A 38 -8.42 -4.14 2.75
CA LYS A 38 -8.54 -4.20 1.30
C LYS A 38 -8.58 -2.77 0.74
N PRO A 39 -7.85 -2.50 -0.35
CA PRO A 39 -7.90 -1.19 -0.98
C PRO A 39 -9.28 -0.94 -1.58
N ILE A 40 -9.63 0.32 -1.80
CA ILE A 40 -10.96 0.70 -2.30
C ILE A 40 -11.25 0.12 -3.70
N SER A 41 -10.20 -0.13 -4.49
CA SER A 41 -10.28 -0.83 -5.78
C SER A 41 -10.68 -2.30 -5.65
N TYR A 42 -10.40 -2.94 -4.52
CA TYR A 42 -10.89 -4.29 -4.25
C TYR A 42 -12.40 -4.26 -3.98
N LEU A 43 -12.86 -3.32 -3.16
CA LEU A 43 -14.30 -3.17 -2.87
C LEU A 43 -15.08 -2.75 -4.10
N GLU A 44 -14.56 -1.84 -4.92
CA GLU A 44 -15.14 -1.44 -6.22
C GLU A 44 -15.40 -2.65 -7.13
N ARG A 45 -14.50 -3.65 -7.15
CA ARG A 45 -14.69 -4.88 -7.95
C ARG A 45 -15.70 -5.85 -7.34
N LYS A 46 -15.93 -5.80 -6.03
CA LYS A 46 -16.84 -6.73 -5.31
C LYS A 46 -18.24 -6.15 -5.16
N LEU A 47 -18.35 -4.84 -5.05
CA LEU A 47 -19.59 -4.08 -4.89
C LEU A 47 -19.94 -3.43 -6.22
N THR A 48 -20.39 -4.23 -7.19
CA THR A 48 -20.62 -3.78 -8.58
C THR A 48 -21.72 -2.73 -8.70
N ALA A 49 -22.66 -2.68 -7.75
CA ALA A 49 -23.70 -1.66 -7.68
C ALA A 49 -23.18 -0.29 -7.17
N PHE A 50 -21.93 -0.22 -6.68
CA PHE A 50 -21.37 0.99 -6.10
C PHE A 50 -20.62 1.82 -7.13
N VAL A 51 -20.68 3.14 -6.97
CA VAL A 51 -20.08 4.11 -7.88
C VAL A 51 -18.90 4.79 -7.21
N ARG A 52 -17.72 4.68 -7.83
CA ARG A 52 -16.51 5.29 -7.29
C ARG A 52 -16.39 6.74 -7.71
N VAL A 53 -16.79 7.65 -6.84
CA VAL A 53 -16.83 9.10 -7.11
C VAL A 53 -15.48 9.80 -6.89
N HIS A 54 -14.60 9.25 -6.05
CA HIS A 54 -13.27 9.82 -5.76
C HIS A 54 -12.18 8.75 -5.65
N LYS A 55 -10.90 9.16 -5.66
CA LYS A 55 -9.78 8.21 -5.44
C LYS A 55 -9.91 7.46 -4.11
N THR A 56 -10.53 8.08 -3.11
CA THR A 56 -10.76 7.55 -1.76
C THR A 56 -12.23 7.35 -1.40
N VAL A 57 -13.19 7.46 -2.34
CA VAL A 57 -14.63 7.34 -1.99
C VAL A 57 -15.37 6.47 -3.01
N LEU A 58 -16.11 5.49 -2.51
CA LEU A 58 -16.98 4.57 -3.23
C LEU A 58 -18.37 4.65 -2.59
N LEU A 59 -19.38 5.06 -3.35
CA LEU A 59 -20.73 5.33 -2.84
C LEU A 59 -21.72 4.27 -3.30
N ASN A 60 -22.69 3.97 -2.46
CA ASN A 60 -23.88 3.25 -2.89
C ASN A 60 -24.91 4.27 -3.45
N PRO A 61 -25.29 4.16 -4.74
CA PRO A 61 -26.26 5.06 -5.36
C PRO A 61 -27.60 5.17 -4.63
N SER A 62 -28.04 4.11 -3.96
CA SER A 62 -29.34 4.08 -3.26
C SER A 62 -29.44 5.05 -2.08
N PHE A 63 -28.30 5.57 -1.60
CA PHE A 63 -28.23 6.55 -0.50
C PHE A 63 -27.88 7.95 -0.97
N VAL A 64 -27.75 8.17 -2.29
CA VAL A 64 -27.47 9.50 -2.84
C VAL A 64 -28.76 10.32 -2.89
N ASP A 65 -28.73 11.48 -2.25
CA ASP A 65 -29.85 12.43 -2.24
C ASP A 65 -29.67 13.51 -3.33
N GLN A 66 -28.46 14.08 -3.43
CA GLN A 66 -28.24 15.23 -4.31
C GLN A 66 -26.87 15.23 -4.99
N LEU A 67 -26.87 15.55 -6.29
CA LEU A 67 -25.67 15.83 -7.08
C LEU A 67 -25.51 17.35 -7.23
N VAL A 68 -24.43 17.91 -6.68
CA VAL A 68 -24.13 19.34 -6.77
C VAL A 68 -23.07 19.57 -7.85
N PRO A 69 -23.44 20.19 -8.99
CA PRO A 69 -22.50 20.43 -10.07
C PRO A 69 -21.36 21.37 -9.68
N PRO A 70 -20.16 21.20 -10.26
CA PRO A 70 -19.06 22.12 -10.04
C PRO A 70 -19.45 23.52 -10.50
N ALA A 71 -19.32 24.52 -9.63
CA ALA A 71 -19.63 25.92 -9.95
C ALA A 71 -18.80 26.48 -11.12
N THR A 72 -17.63 25.90 -11.41
CA THR A 72 -16.79 26.22 -12.57
C THR A 72 -16.02 24.98 -13.02
N ARG A 73 -15.54 24.94 -14.28
CA ARG A 73 -14.69 23.82 -14.78
C ARG A 73 -13.43 23.55 -13.95
N LYS A 74 -12.97 24.52 -13.14
CA LYS A 74 -11.79 24.38 -12.26
C LYS A 74 -12.12 23.80 -10.88
N LYS A 75 -13.39 23.84 -10.43
CA LYS A 75 -13.84 23.32 -9.14
C LYS A 75 -14.38 21.89 -9.27
N THR A 76 -14.35 21.13 -8.17
CA THR A 76 -14.94 19.78 -8.09
C THR A 76 -16.43 19.87 -7.76
N GLY A 77 -17.25 19.04 -8.40
CA GLY A 77 -18.63 18.84 -7.98
C GLY A 77 -18.68 17.99 -6.70
N GLN A 78 -19.86 17.88 -6.11
CA GLN A 78 -20.08 17.12 -4.88
C GLN A 78 -21.28 16.20 -5.01
N VAL A 79 -21.25 15.09 -4.27
CA VAL A 79 -22.40 14.20 -4.07
C VAL A 79 -22.76 14.26 -2.60
N ARG A 80 -24.04 14.49 -2.30
CA ARG A 80 -24.61 14.42 -0.95
C ARG A 80 -25.39 13.13 -0.79
N ILE A 81 -25.21 12.50 0.36
CA ILE A 81 -25.97 11.32 0.75
C ILE A 81 -27.06 11.69 1.77
N ASP A 82 -28.04 10.82 1.95
CA ASP A 82 -29.21 11.02 2.82
C ASP A 82 -28.87 11.25 4.31
N THR A 83 -27.68 10.82 4.75
CA THR A 83 -27.15 11.10 6.09
C THR A 83 -26.63 12.54 6.27
N GLY A 84 -26.64 13.36 5.21
CA GLY A 84 -26.20 14.76 5.21
C GLY A 84 -24.71 14.96 4.90
N GLU A 85 -23.94 13.89 4.75
CA GLU A 85 -22.53 13.96 4.37
C GLU A 85 -22.35 14.31 2.89
N ALA A 86 -21.26 15.01 2.56
CA ALA A 86 -20.94 15.46 1.21
C ALA A 86 -19.54 15.04 0.79
N PHE A 87 -19.42 14.43 -0.40
CA PHE A 87 -18.16 13.93 -0.93
C PHE A 87 -17.77 14.62 -2.24
N PRO A 88 -16.49 15.02 -2.40
CA PRO A 88 -16.03 15.61 -3.65
C PRO A 88 -15.97 14.54 -4.75
N VAL A 89 -16.44 14.89 -5.94
CA VAL A 89 -16.31 14.05 -7.12
C VAL A 89 -15.04 14.43 -7.87
N SER A 90 -14.23 13.43 -8.23
CA SER A 90 -13.06 13.67 -9.08
C SER A 90 -13.49 14.25 -10.42
N ARG A 91 -12.83 15.34 -10.89
CA ARG A 91 -13.14 16.00 -12.17
C ARG A 91 -13.28 15.01 -13.34
N ARG A 92 -12.31 14.11 -13.48
CA ARG A 92 -12.29 13.07 -14.53
C ARG A 92 -13.44 12.04 -14.45
N ARG A 93 -14.10 11.93 -13.29
CA ARG A 93 -15.20 10.99 -13.03
C ARG A 93 -16.57 11.66 -13.06
N TRP A 94 -16.62 12.99 -13.14
CA TRP A 94 -17.87 13.75 -13.06
C TRP A 94 -18.90 13.27 -14.08
N ALA A 95 -18.53 13.18 -15.35
CA ALA A 95 -19.43 12.74 -16.42
C ALA A 95 -19.97 11.33 -16.19
N GLN A 96 -19.10 10.38 -15.83
CA GLN A 96 -19.48 9.00 -15.53
C GLN A 96 -20.42 8.94 -14.32
N VAL A 97 -20.09 9.64 -13.23
CA VAL A 97 -20.88 9.65 -11.99
C VAL A 97 -22.26 10.23 -12.23
N VAL A 98 -22.37 11.32 -13.01
CA VAL A 98 -23.67 11.88 -13.40
C VAL A 98 -24.47 10.84 -14.19
N LEU A 99 -23.91 10.26 -15.25
CA LEU A 99 -24.61 9.26 -16.07
C LEU A 99 -25.10 8.06 -15.24
N THR A 100 -24.25 7.50 -14.37
CA THR A 100 -24.60 6.34 -13.55
C THR A 100 -25.65 6.68 -12.47
N LEU A 101 -25.62 7.89 -11.91
CA LEU A 101 -26.57 8.30 -10.87
C LEU A 101 -27.89 8.86 -11.43
N THR A 102 -27.90 9.37 -12.67
CA THR A 102 -29.12 9.87 -13.34
C THR A 102 -29.78 8.85 -14.27
N GLY A 103 -29.27 7.61 -14.33
CA GLY A 103 -29.92 6.49 -15.03
C GLY A 103 -29.86 6.55 -16.56
N GLN A 104 -28.84 7.17 -17.16
CA GLN A 104 -28.63 7.16 -18.61
C GLN A 104 -27.58 6.09 -18.96
N GLU A 105 -28.03 4.94 -19.46
CA GLU A 105 -27.16 3.83 -19.89
C GLU A 105 -26.27 4.25 -21.06
N THR A 106 -24.96 4.05 -20.95
CA THR A 106 -24.04 4.12 -22.10
C THR A 106 -23.96 2.78 -22.84
N PRO A 107 -23.98 2.77 -24.19
CA PRO A 107 -23.73 1.56 -24.98
C PRO A 107 -22.32 1.02 -24.77
N SER A 108 -22.24 -0.29 -24.72
CA SER A 108 -21.02 -1.09 -24.76
C SER A 108 -20.28 -1.01 -26.10
N SER A 109 -19.00 -1.42 -26.05
CA SER A 109 -18.09 -1.91 -27.13
C SER A 109 -17.12 -0.91 -27.79
N PRO A 110 -16.04 -1.39 -28.45
CA PRO A 110 -15.29 -2.65 -28.29
C PRO A 110 -13.75 -2.46 -28.35
N ALA A 111 -13.05 -3.60 -28.34
CA ALA A 111 -11.64 -3.83 -28.67
C ALA A 111 -11.10 -3.04 -29.87
N ASN A 112 -9.79 -2.75 -29.85
CA ASN A 112 -9.00 -2.67 -31.07
C ASN A 112 -7.63 -3.32 -30.83
N ASP A 113 -7.36 -4.29 -31.69
CA ASP A 113 -6.11 -5.01 -31.84
C ASP A 113 -5.45 -4.56 -33.17
N ILE A 114 -4.11 -4.70 -33.23
CA ILE A 114 -3.24 -4.71 -34.43
C ILE A 114 -2.93 -3.33 -35.09
N THR A 115 -1.67 -2.89 -35.19
CA THR A 115 -0.76 -3.26 -36.31
C THR A 115 0.73 -3.05 -36.01
N VAL A 116 1.51 -4.03 -36.45
CA VAL A 116 2.98 -4.16 -36.48
C VAL A 116 3.62 -3.13 -37.42
N GLY A 117 4.76 -2.54 -36.99
CA GLY A 117 5.64 -1.76 -37.85
C GLY A 117 7.08 -1.82 -37.33
N SER A 118 7.89 -2.64 -38.01
CA SER A 118 9.34 -2.79 -37.83
C SER A 118 10.11 -1.54 -38.26
N GLY A 119 11.09 -1.13 -37.46
CA GLY A 119 12.11 -0.12 -37.81
C GLY A 119 13.30 -0.21 -36.87
N GLN A 120 14.49 -0.41 -37.43
CA GLN A 120 15.74 -0.79 -36.76
C GLN A 120 16.40 0.33 -35.92
N ALA A 121 17.32 -0.16 -35.08
CA ALA A 121 18.21 0.48 -34.13
C ALA A 121 18.91 1.79 -34.54
N VAL A 122 19.07 2.68 -33.55
CA VAL A 122 20.32 3.44 -33.36
C VAL A 122 20.67 3.41 -31.89
N ALA A 123 21.78 2.74 -31.57
CA ALA A 123 22.41 2.74 -30.28
C ALA A 123 22.87 4.16 -29.92
N THR A 124 22.55 4.61 -28.72
CA THR A 124 23.29 5.70 -28.08
C THR A 124 23.70 5.25 -26.69
N VAL A 125 24.87 4.62 -26.63
CA VAL A 125 25.63 4.41 -25.40
C VAL A 125 26.12 5.78 -24.94
N LYS A 126 25.82 6.15 -23.70
CA LYS A 126 26.45 7.24 -22.96
C LYS A 126 26.22 7.01 -21.46
N PRO A 127 27.18 7.40 -20.61
CA PRO A 127 28.41 6.70 -20.34
C PRO A 127 28.34 6.04 -18.95
N ALA A 128 29.12 4.98 -18.77
CA ALA A 128 29.46 4.48 -17.46
C ALA A 128 30.20 5.55 -16.64
N ASP A 129 30.03 5.43 -15.32
CA ASP A 129 30.80 6.04 -14.24
C ASP A 129 30.42 7.47 -13.85
N VAL A 130 29.76 7.62 -12.69
CA VAL A 130 30.44 7.88 -11.39
C VAL A 130 29.48 7.52 -10.21
N ASN A 131 29.84 6.51 -9.40
CA ASN A 131 29.33 6.21 -8.03
C ASN A 131 27.83 5.88 -7.81
N SER A 132 27.31 4.73 -8.28
CA SER A 132 26.12 4.14 -7.66
C SER A 132 26.52 3.23 -6.49
N LEU A 133 26.66 3.80 -5.29
CA LEU A 133 26.61 3.03 -4.06
C LEU A 133 25.24 2.33 -4.02
N GLY A 134 25.22 1.01 -4.25
CA GLY A 134 23.97 0.24 -4.35
C GLY A 134 23.11 0.42 -3.10
N ARG A 135 21.81 0.69 -3.29
CA ARG A 135 20.90 0.91 -2.16
C ARG A 135 20.76 -0.38 -1.33
N THR A 136 20.78 -0.26 -0.01
CA THR A 136 20.76 -1.44 0.86
C THR A 136 19.36 -1.72 1.41
N ILE A 137 19.04 -3.01 1.57
CA ILE A 137 17.85 -3.52 2.25
C ILE A 137 18.35 -4.35 3.42
N VAL A 138 17.78 -4.10 4.61
CA VAL A 138 18.12 -4.87 5.81
C VAL A 138 16.95 -5.76 6.19
N VAL A 139 17.23 -7.04 6.42
CA VAL A 139 16.27 -8.05 6.83
C VAL A 139 16.65 -8.56 8.21
N VAL A 140 15.77 -8.37 9.19
CA VAL A 140 15.95 -8.87 10.55
C VAL A 140 15.12 -10.13 10.72
N THR A 141 15.73 -11.31 10.65
CA THR A 141 15.00 -12.59 10.80
C THR A 141 15.84 -13.67 11.45
N GLU A 142 15.21 -14.46 12.33
CA GLU A 142 15.79 -15.69 12.89
C GLU A 142 15.55 -16.91 12.00
N GLN A 143 14.82 -16.77 10.89
CA GLN A 143 14.47 -17.87 10.01
C GLN A 143 15.41 -17.90 8.80
N PRO A 144 16.38 -18.83 8.73
CA PRO A 144 17.38 -18.87 7.65
C PRO A 144 16.73 -18.99 6.27
N GLN A 145 15.63 -19.75 6.17
CA GLN A 145 14.88 -19.88 4.92
C GLN A 145 14.29 -18.54 4.45
N THR A 146 13.77 -17.73 5.38
CA THR A 146 13.21 -16.42 5.02
C THR A 146 14.31 -15.44 4.58
N ALA A 147 15.46 -15.46 5.26
CA ALA A 147 16.64 -14.68 4.88
C ALA A 147 17.11 -15.05 3.46
N TRP A 148 17.37 -16.34 3.22
CA TRP A 148 17.83 -16.84 1.93
C TRP A 148 16.86 -16.51 0.78
N MET A 149 15.55 -16.64 1.02
CA MET A 149 14.54 -16.29 0.01
C MET A 149 14.54 -14.80 -0.31
N LEU A 150 14.68 -13.93 0.70
CA LEU A 150 14.75 -12.48 0.49
C LEU A 150 16.02 -12.09 -0.26
N GLU A 151 17.16 -12.66 0.12
CA GLU A 151 18.43 -12.46 -0.59
C GLU A 151 18.35 -12.91 -2.05
N THR A 152 17.72 -14.06 -2.31
CA THR A 152 17.52 -14.56 -3.67
C THR A 152 16.57 -13.67 -4.49
N ILE A 153 15.46 -13.22 -3.90
CA ILE A 153 14.47 -12.37 -4.58
C ILE A 153 15.06 -10.98 -4.87
N VAL A 154 15.82 -10.42 -3.94
CA VAL A 154 16.46 -9.09 -4.11
C VAL A 154 17.67 -9.19 -5.05
N GLY A 155 18.43 -10.28 -5.00
CA GLY A 155 19.58 -10.51 -5.87
C GLY A 155 19.22 -10.90 -7.30
N ASP A 156 17.95 -11.14 -7.59
CA ASP A 156 17.45 -11.26 -8.97
C ASP A 156 17.73 -9.91 -9.69
N HIS A 157 18.32 -9.96 -10.89
CA HIS A 157 18.90 -8.80 -11.61
C HIS A 157 17.90 -7.66 -11.93
N ALA A 158 16.65 -7.78 -11.51
CA ALA A 158 15.63 -6.75 -11.59
C ALA A 158 15.83 -5.61 -10.58
N PHE A 159 16.62 -5.80 -9.51
CA PHE A 159 16.77 -4.82 -8.44
C PHE A 159 18.23 -4.35 -8.30
N ASP A 160 18.44 -3.02 -8.32
CA ASP A 160 19.73 -2.40 -7.99
C ASP A 160 19.88 -2.22 -6.46
N TYR A 161 19.66 -3.31 -5.72
CA TYR A 161 19.66 -3.33 -4.27
C TYR A 161 20.54 -4.47 -3.72
N GLN A 162 21.21 -4.20 -2.61
CA GLN A 162 21.94 -5.22 -1.84
C GLN A 162 21.11 -5.62 -0.61
N CYS A 163 20.99 -6.93 -0.36
CA CYS A 163 20.25 -7.46 0.78
C CYS A 163 21.21 -7.92 1.88
N TYR A 164 21.01 -7.46 3.11
CA TYR A 164 21.74 -7.89 4.29
C TYR A 164 20.78 -8.52 5.30
N SER A 165 21.07 -9.74 5.74
CA SER A 165 20.32 -10.39 6.81
C SER A 165 21.03 -10.25 8.16
N ASP A 166 20.27 -9.92 9.19
CA ASP A 166 20.71 -9.88 10.59
C ASP A 166 19.76 -10.75 11.42
N THR A 167 20.34 -11.66 12.20
CA THR A 167 19.60 -12.60 13.03
C THR A 167 19.27 -12.03 14.42
N THR A 168 20.06 -11.07 14.91
CA THR A 168 20.19 -10.89 16.36
C THR A 168 19.99 -9.47 16.86
N SER A 169 20.37 -8.44 16.10
CA SER A 169 20.96 -7.29 16.79
C SER A 169 19.96 -6.36 17.52
N ASP A 170 19.97 -6.47 18.85
CA ASP A 170 19.58 -5.39 19.76
C ASP A 170 20.46 -4.14 19.53
N SER A 171 21.62 -4.30 18.89
CA SER A 171 22.52 -3.22 18.50
C SER A 171 22.27 -2.67 17.09
N LEU A 172 21.28 -3.13 16.31
CA LEU A 172 21.05 -2.64 14.94
C LEU A 172 20.83 -1.14 14.89
N ALA A 173 19.94 -0.66 15.77
CA ALA A 173 19.61 0.75 15.86
C ALA A 173 20.83 1.58 16.27
N ASP A 174 21.67 1.04 17.18
CA ASP A 174 22.88 1.72 17.63
C ASP A 174 23.94 1.73 16.53
N PHE A 175 24.15 0.62 15.83
CA PHE A 175 25.07 0.50 14.70
C PHE A 175 24.71 1.47 13.56
N LEU A 176 23.43 1.54 13.20
CA LEU A 176 22.94 2.47 12.18
C LEU A 176 23.03 3.95 12.61
N THR A 177 23.02 4.22 13.92
CA THR A 177 23.12 5.58 14.47
C THR A 177 24.57 6.01 14.70
N GLN A 178 25.48 5.08 14.99
CA GLN A 178 26.88 5.33 15.34
C GLN A 178 27.82 5.46 14.13
N GLN A 179 27.36 5.20 12.91
CA GLN A 179 28.13 5.41 11.69
C GLN A 179 27.56 6.56 10.83
N PRO A 180 27.76 7.83 11.25
CA PRO A 180 27.37 8.98 10.43
C PRO A 180 28.19 8.98 9.13
N GLY A 181 27.53 8.71 8.01
CA GLY A 181 28.15 8.66 6.68
C GLY A 181 27.94 7.34 5.92
N LEU A 182 27.38 6.30 6.56
CA LEU A 182 26.92 5.11 5.83
C LEU A 182 25.54 5.38 5.23
N ASP A 183 25.31 4.98 3.98
CA ASP A 183 23.98 5.03 3.37
C ASP A 183 22.99 4.22 4.20
N HIS A 184 21.99 4.90 4.77
CA HIS A 184 20.91 4.25 5.50
C HIS A 184 20.17 3.27 4.58
N PRO A 185 19.67 2.14 5.13
CA PRO A 185 18.91 1.21 4.31
C PRO A 185 17.68 1.89 3.73
N ALA A 186 17.45 1.66 2.45
CA ALA A 186 16.27 2.16 1.74
C ALA A 186 14.98 1.48 2.25
N LEU A 187 15.11 0.26 2.78
CA LEU A 187 14.01 -0.54 3.33
C LEU A 187 14.52 -1.43 4.46
N MET A 188 13.67 -1.62 5.48
CA MET A 188 13.88 -2.68 6.47
C MET A 188 12.70 -3.64 6.51
N LEU A 189 12.99 -4.94 6.57
CA LEU A 189 12.03 -5.98 6.90
C LEU A 189 12.37 -6.55 8.28
N ILE A 190 11.40 -6.61 9.19
CA ILE A 190 11.54 -7.19 10.52
C ILE A 190 10.61 -8.37 10.65
N ASP A 191 11.17 -9.57 10.82
CA ASP A 191 10.43 -10.78 11.10
C ASP A 191 10.18 -10.93 12.61
N ALA A 192 8.93 -10.68 12.99
CA ALA A 192 8.43 -10.72 14.37
C ALA A 192 7.62 -11.98 14.68
N ARG A 193 7.69 -13.03 13.84
CA ARG A 193 6.89 -14.26 14.02
C ARG A 193 7.35 -15.14 15.19
N THR A 194 8.61 -15.04 15.61
CA THR A 194 9.20 -15.85 16.71
C THR A 194 9.39 -15.05 17.98
N ALA A 195 9.74 -13.77 17.89
CA ALA A 195 10.10 -12.92 19.03
C ALA A 195 9.43 -11.54 18.95
N ILE A 196 8.10 -11.48 18.98
CA ILE A 196 7.36 -10.25 18.67
C ILE A 196 7.73 -9.07 19.57
N ASP A 197 7.76 -9.24 20.89
CA ASP A 197 8.03 -8.14 21.83
C ASP A 197 9.44 -7.58 21.63
N LYS A 198 10.44 -8.47 21.44
CA LYS A 198 11.82 -8.09 21.13
C LYS A 198 11.89 -7.28 19.84
N ARG A 199 11.24 -7.76 18.77
CA ARG A 199 11.28 -7.16 17.43
C ARG A 199 10.55 -5.81 17.37
N LEU A 200 9.46 -5.66 18.12
CA LEU A 200 8.76 -4.39 18.28
C LEU A 200 9.54 -3.40 19.16
N GLY A 201 10.34 -3.88 20.10
CA GLY A 201 11.31 -3.06 20.84
C GLY A 201 12.34 -2.41 19.91
N ILE A 202 12.92 -3.19 18.98
CA ILE A 202 13.84 -2.68 17.94
C ILE A 202 13.14 -1.64 17.06
N LEU A 203 11.94 -1.95 16.57
CA LEU A 203 11.14 -1.01 15.75
C LEU A 203 10.89 0.31 16.48
N SER A 204 10.54 0.27 17.77
CA SER A 204 10.28 1.46 18.58
C SER A 204 11.50 2.37 18.65
N ARG A 205 12.69 1.78 18.85
CA ARG A 205 13.95 2.53 18.91
C ARG A 205 14.31 3.15 17.56
N LEU A 206 14.13 2.42 16.46
CA LEU A 206 14.33 2.94 15.10
C LEU A 206 13.39 4.11 14.81
N LYS A 207 12.12 4.02 15.22
CA LYS A 207 11.12 5.07 15.00
C LYS A 207 11.22 6.25 15.96
N ALA A 208 11.97 6.11 17.06
CA ALA A 208 12.30 7.19 17.99
C ALA A 208 13.51 8.02 17.53
N SER A 209 14.41 7.44 16.73
CA SER A 209 15.57 8.14 16.17
C SER A 209 15.16 9.06 15.03
N SER A 210 15.46 10.36 15.12
CA SER A 210 15.18 11.32 14.04
C SER A 210 15.88 10.95 12.73
N ALA A 211 17.11 10.42 12.80
CA ALA A 211 17.87 9.99 11.62
C ALA A 211 17.26 8.76 10.93
N LEU A 212 16.69 7.82 11.70
CA LEU A 212 16.24 6.53 11.18
C LEU A 212 14.72 6.43 11.00
N CYS A 213 13.92 7.34 11.59
CA CYS A 213 12.46 7.20 11.63
C CYS A 213 11.80 7.25 10.24
N HIS A 214 12.49 7.86 9.27
CA HIS A 214 12.06 8.00 7.89
C HIS A 214 12.19 6.70 7.07
N ILE A 215 13.05 5.78 7.50
CA ILE A 215 13.26 4.51 6.82
C ILE A 215 11.94 3.71 6.84
N PRO A 216 11.43 3.24 5.69
CA PRO A 216 10.26 2.39 5.67
C PRO A 216 10.56 1.03 6.32
N ILE A 217 9.73 0.64 7.28
CA ILE A 217 9.89 -0.63 8.01
C ILE A 217 8.64 -1.49 7.82
N ILE A 218 8.84 -2.69 7.30
CA ILE A 218 7.82 -3.71 7.11
C ILE A 218 7.99 -4.77 8.20
N VAL A 219 6.91 -5.12 8.91
CA VAL A 219 6.96 -6.14 9.96
C VAL A 219 6.19 -7.38 9.54
N LEU A 220 6.82 -8.54 9.59
CA LEU A 220 6.18 -9.84 9.37
C LEU A 220 5.71 -10.39 10.71
N VAL A 221 4.43 -10.75 10.81
CA VAL A 221 3.82 -11.23 12.06
C VAL A 221 3.01 -12.50 11.85
N LEU A 222 2.68 -13.21 12.93
CA LEU A 222 1.70 -14.29 12.86
C LEU A 222 0.29 -13.73 12.58
N PRO A 223 -0.61 -14.50 11.92
CA PRO A 223 -1.93 -14.03 11.49
C PRO A 223 -2.95 -13.97 12.63
N ASN A 224 -2.64 -13.21 13.67
CA ASN A 224 -3.54 -12.93 14.77
C ASN A 224 -3.73 -11.41 14.93
N ARG A 225 -4.90 -11.01 15.45
CA ARG A 225 -5.28 -9.60 15.56
C ARG A 225 -4.32 -8.79 16.43
N GLN A 226 -3.86 -9.37 17.54
CA GLN A 226 -3.00 -8.69 18.50
C GLN A 226 -1.66 -8.31 17.89
N SER A 227 -0.98 -9.25 17.24
CA SER A 227 0.31 -9.02 16.59
C SER A 227 0.23 -7.98 15.47
N ILE A 228 -0.88 -7.96 14.71
CA ILE A 228 -1.10 -6.96 13.67
C ILE A 228 -1.27 -5.56 14.28
N LEU A 229 -2.12 -5.43 15.31
CA LEU A 229 -2.35 -4.16 15.99
C LEU A 229 -1.08 -3.64 16.67
N GLN A 230 -0.32 -4.52 17.33
CA GLN A 230 0.96 -4.17 17.93
C GLN A 230 1.93 -3.63 16.88
N GLY A 231 2.11 -4.30 15.75
CA GLY A 231 2.99 -3.81 14.67
C GLY A 231 2.69 -2.37 14.24
N TYR A 232 1.41 -2.02 14.05
CA TYR A 232 1.02 -0.65 13.71
C TYR A 232 1.13 0.33 14.87
N ALA A 233 0.82 -0.09 16.11
CA ALA A 233 1.00 0.73 17.30
C ALA A 233 2.47 1.17 17.47
N HIS A 234 3.42 0.32 17.07
CA HIS A 234 4.85 0.62 17.04
C HIS A 234 5.31 1.34 15.75
N ARG A 235 4.38 1.91 14.97
CA ARG A 235 4.64 2.74 13.79
C ARG A 235 5.33 2.01 12.63
N ALA A 236 5.07 0.72 12.45
CA ALA A 236 5.45 0.04 11.21
C ALA A 236 4.77 0.69 10.00
N ASN A 237 5.49 0.82 8.88
CA ASN A 237 4.93 1.33 7.64
C ASN A 237 3.97 0.31 7.00
N SER A 238 4.25 -0.98 7.20
CA SER A 238 3.40 -2.08 6.77
C SER A 238 3.55 -3.25 7.74
N VAL A 239 2.44 -3.93 8.04
CA VAL A 239 2.43 -5.16 8.83
C VAL A 239 1.81 -6.27 7.99
N ILE A 240 2.54 -7.38 7.84
CA ILE A 240 2.20 -8.48 6.95
C ILE A 240 2.03 -9.74 7.77
N ALA A 241 0.80 -10.24 7.80
CA ALA A 241 0.45 -11.49 8.45
C ALA A 241 0.92 -12.67 7.58
N MET A 242 1.84 -13.48 8.11
CA MET A 242 2.38 -14.67 7.47
C MET A 242 2.08 -15.91 8.34
N PRO A 243 1.20 -16.81 7.88
CA PRO A 243 0.91 -18.07 8.56
C PRO A 243 2.15 -18.97 8.68
N LYS A 244 2.23 -19.78 9.73
CA LYS A 244 3.25 -20.84 9.83
C LYS A 244 2.93 -21.96 8.83
N GLY A 245 3.97 -22.57 8.26
CA GLY A 245 3.84 -23.74 7.38
C GLY A 245 3.41 -23.45 5.94
N ILE A 246 3.10 -22.19 5.60
CA ILE A 246 2.89 -21.78 4.20
C ILE A 246 4.19 -21.15 3.67
N PRO A 247 4.70 -21.59 2.51
CA PRO A 247 5.89 -20.99 1.90
C PRO A 247 5.71 -19.48 1.71
N PRO A 248 6.62 -18.64 2.22
CA PRO A 248 6.43 -17.18 2.21
C PRO A 248 6.75 -16.54 0.84
N GLU A 249 7.23 -17.31 -0.14
CA GLU A 249 7.84 -16.81 -1.38
C GLU A 249 7.01 -15.78 -2.14
N GLU A 250 5.79 -16.15 -2.51
CA GLU A 250 4.90 -15.27 -3.29
C GLU A 250 4.57 -13.99 -2.52
N THR A 251 4.51 -14.08 -1.19
CA THR A 251 4.29 -12.89 -0.36
C THR A 251 5.53 -12.00 -0.36
N LEU A 252 6.73 -12.58 -0.20
CA LEU A 252 8.00 -11.86 -0.25
C LEU A 252 8.23 -11.21 -1.63
N ARG A 253 7.96 -11.90 -2.73
CA ARG A 253 8.03 -11.33 -4.09
C ARG A 253 7.12 -10.13 -4.27
N ARG A 254 5.88 -10.20 -3.76
CA ARG A 254 4.93 -9.08 -3.79
C ARG A 254 5.42 -7.89 -2.98
N ILE A 255 6.05 -8.14 -1.83
CA ILE A 255 6.64 -7.10 -0.99
C ILE A 255 7.75 -6.38 -1.75
N CYS A 256 8.74 -7.13 -2.26
CA CYS A 256 9.87 -6.55 -2.99
C CYS A 256 9.40 -5.77 -4.21
N ARG A 257 8.53 -6.35 -5.05
CA ARG A 257 7.98 -5.64 -6.21
C ARG A 257 7.29 -4.33 -5.83
N PHE A 258 6.46 -4.32 -4.78
CA PHE A 258 5.80 -3.08 -4.38
C PHE A 258 6.80 -2.03 -3.90
N TRP A 259 7.71 -2.39 -3.00
CA TRP A 259 8.58 -1.41 -2.35
C TRP A 259 9.80 -0.99 -3.19
N LEU A 260 10.27 -1.87 -4.07
CA LEU A 260 11.50 -1.63 -4.84
C LEU A 260 11.22 -1.11 -6.24
N GLU A 261 10.05 -1.38 -6.84
CA GLU A 261 9.67 -0.86 -8.16
C GLU A 261 8.61 0.23 -8.12
N MET A 262 7.60 0.11 -7.24
CA MET A 262 6.43 1.00 -7.28
C MET A 262 6.49 2.14 -6.26
N ALA A 263 7.07 1.89 -5.08
CA ALA A 263 7.16 2.89 -4.03
C ALA A 263 8.35 3.83 -4.27
N VAL A 264 8.14 5.12 -3.99
CA VAL A 264 9.24 6.10 -3.93
C VAL A 264 9.86 6.02 -2.55
N MET A 265 11.12 5.59 -2.49
CA MET A 265 11.87 5.48 -1.24
C MET A 265 12.46 6.83 -0.81
N PRO A 266 12.49 7.13 0.50
CA PRO A 266 13.17 8.32 0.99
C PRO A 266 14.66 8.21 0.67
N THR A 267 15.20 9.26 0.07
CA THR A 267 16.65 9.42 -0.13
C THR A 267 17.20 10.39 0.91
N SER A 268 18.46 10.20 1.29
CA SER A 268 19.16 11.06 2.27
C SER A 268 19.15 12.56 1.88
N GLN A 269 18.92 12.89 0.59
CA GLN A 269 18.80 14.25 0.08
C GLN A 269 17.41 14.90 0.28
N ASN A 270 16.33 14.14 0.47
CA ASN A 270 14.97 14.68 0.65
C ASN A 270 14.60 14.94 2.12
N LEU A 271 15.57 14.86 3.05
CA LEU A 271 15.34 15.01 4.50
C LEU A 271 15.54 16.44 5.02
N LEU A 272 15.79 17.41 4.13
CA LEU A 272 16.08 18.81 4.47
C LEU A 272 15.03 19.82 3.96
N ASP A 273 13.92 19.36 3.35
CA ASP A 273 12.82 20.21 2.88
C ASP A 273 11.57 20.11 3.76
#